data_AF-A0ABD5YCR3-F1
#
_entry.id   AF-A0ABD5YCR3-F1
#
_cell.length_a   1.000
_cell.length_b   1.000
_cell.length_c   1.000
_cell.angle_alpha   90.00
_cell.angle_beta   90.00
_cell.angle_gamma   90.00
#
_symmetry.space_group_name_H-M   'P 1'
#
loop_
_entity.id
_entity.type
_entity.pdbx_description
1 polymer ?
#
loop_
_entity_poly.entity_id
_entity_poly.type
_entity_poly.pdbx_seq_one_letter_code
_entity_poly.pdbx_strand_id
1 'polypeptide(L)' 'MNCERCGEDTSVVHPDVDGFPYYLCVPCAEEWDAVRDATTTVGSAGRSPGR' A
#
# COMPACT_ATOMS: atom_id res chain seq x y z
N MET A 1 7.61 -12.14 13.52
CA MET A 1 8.20 -11.64 12.24
C MET A 1 8.11 -10.14 12.32
N ASN A 2 9.17 -9.41 12.03
CA ASN A 2 9.21 -7.98 12.32
C ASN A 2 8.59 -7.19 11.17
N CYS A 3 7.70 -6.25 11.49
CA CYS A 3 7.18 -5.33 10.49
C CYS A 3 8.33 -4.47 9.94
N GLU A 4 8.52 -4.44 8.63
CA GLU A 4 9.60 -3.67 8.01
C GLU A 4 9.41 -2.14 8.13
N ARG A 5 8.19 -1.69 8.44
CA ARG A 5 7.85 -0.27 8.56
C ARG A 5 7.97 0.27 9.98
N CYS A 6 7.44 -0.45 10.98
CA CYS A 6 7.46 0.01 12.38
C CYS A 6 8.44 -0.77 13.28
N GLY A 7 8.98 -1.89 12.82
CA GLY A 7 9.93 -2.72 13.57
C GLY A 7 9.31 -3.62 14.64
N GLU A 8 7.99 -3.59 14.79
CA GLU A 8 7.28 -4.32 15.85
C GLU A 8 7.31 -5.83 15.59
N ASP A 9 7.54 -6.63 16.64
CA ASP A 9 7.53 -8.09 16.56
C ASP A 9 6.08 -8.59 16.65
N THR A 10 5.42 -8.66 15.49
CA THR A 10 4.00 -9.00 15.41
C THR A 10 3.73 -9.90 14.20
N SER A 11 2.47 -10.23 13.94
CA SER A 11 2.09 -10.93 12.73
C SER A 11 2.16 -9.95 11.55
N VAL A 12 3.02 -10.26 10.59
CA VAL A 12 3.11 -9.53 9.32
C VAL A 12 2.29 -10.25 8.25
N VAL A 13 1.65 -9.46 7.40
CA VAL A 13 0.96 -9.88 6.20
C VAL A 13 1.81 -9.51 4.98
N HIS A 14 1.59 -10.24 3.88
CA HIS A 14 2.24 -9.99 2.60
C HIS A 14 1.25 -9.37 1.60
N PRO A 15 1.00 -8.06 1.66
CA PRO A 15 0.31 -7.38 0.58
C PRO A 15 1.21 -7.37 -0.67
N ASP A 16 0.68 -7.84 -1.79
CA ASP A 16 1.29 -7.64 -3.10
C ASP A 16 0.95 -6.22 -3.57
N VAL A 17 1.94 -5.33 -3.55
CA VAL A 17 1.77 -3.93 -3.92
C VAL A 17 2.61 -3.67 -5.16
N ASP A 18 1.97 -3.40 -6.30
CA ASP A 18 2.65 -3.18 -7.60
C ASP A 18 3.60 -4.33 -8.03
N GLY A 19 3.33 -5.56 -7.59
CA GLY A 19 4.19 -6.72 -7.84
C GLY A 19 5.43 -6.82 -6.94
N PHE A 20 5.51 -5.98 -5.90
CA PHE A 20 6.52 -6.08 -4.85
C PHE A 20 5.86 -6.50 -3.53
N PRO A 21 6.22 -7.68 -2.98
CA PRO A 21 5.71 -8.12 -1.70
C PRO A 21 6.39 -7.36 -0.55
N TYR A 22 5.60 -6.73 0.32
CA TYR A 22 6.08 -6.08 1.55
C TYR A 22 5.74 -6.91 2.78
N TYR A 23 6.58 -6.92 3.82
CA TYR A 23 6.29 -7.58 5.10
C TYR A 23 5.83 -6.55 6.14
N LEU A 24 4.52 -6.29 6.18
CA LEU A 24 3.94 -5.25 7.03
C LEU A 24 2.98 -5.86 8.05
N CYS A 25 2.92 -5.30 9.26
CA CYS A 25 1.83 -5.62 10.17
C CYS A 25 0.49 -5.06 9.64
N VAL A 26 -0.62 -5.65 10.08
CA VAL A 26 -1.99 -5.24 9.70
C VAL A 26 -2.21 -3.72 9.73
N PRO A 27 -1.90 -2.98 10.80
CA PRO A 27 -2.14 -1.53 10.82
C PRO A 27 -1.25 -0.77 9.83
N CYS A 28 0.00 -1.21 9.61
CA CYS A 28 0.86 -0.60 8.60
C CYS A 28 0.39 -0.90 7.17
N ALA A 29 -0.24 -2.05 6.95
CA ALA A 29 -0.83 -2.41 5.66
C ALA A 29 -2.12 -1.60 5.38
N GLU A 30 -2.99 -1.43 6.38
CA GLU A 30 -4.22 -0.63 6.25
C GLU A 30 -3.93 0.85 5.95
N GLU A 31 -2.96 1.45 6.64
CA GLU A 31 -2.53 2.82 6.37
C GLU A 31 -1.92 2.98 4.96
N TRP A 32 -1.21 1.96 4.49
CA TRP A 32 -0.64 1.96 3.14
C TRP A 32 -1.73 1.89 2.07
N ASP A 33 -2.72 1.02 2.27
CA ASP A 33 -3.88 0.86 1.39
C ASP A 33 -4.68 2.17 1.29
N ALA A 34 -4.95 2.83 2.41
CA ALA A 34 -5.66 4.12 2.44
C ALA A 34 -4.97 5.22 1.62
N VAL A 35 -3.63 5.30 1.65
CA VAL A 35 -2.85 6.26 0.83
C VAL A 35 -2.93 5.92 -0.66
N ARG A 36 -2.95 4.62 -1.01
CA ARG A 36 -3.05 4.15 -2.39
C ARG A 36 -4.44 4.36 -2.98
N ASP A 37 -5.49 4.12 -2.21
CA ASP A 37 -6.87 4.34 -2.66
C ASP A 37 -7.13 5.83 -2.93
N ALA A 38 -6.60 6.70 -2.05
CA ALA A 38 -6.62 8.14 -2.26
C ALA A 38 -5.82 8.57 -3.50
N THR A 39 -4.63 7.98 -3.73
CA THR A 39 -3.80 8.27 -4.91
C THR A 39 -4.42 7.74 -6.20
N THR A 40 -5.04 6.55 -6.19
CA THR A 40 -5.70 5.95 -7.35
C THR A 40 -6.91 6.79 -7.78
N THR A 41 -7.65 7.33 -6.81
CA THR A 41 -8.79 8.21 -7.05
C THR A 41 -8.35 9.56 -7.66
N VAL A 42 -7.22 10.12 -7.22
CA VAL A 42 -6.69 11.39 -7.78
C VAL A 42 -5.92 11.17 -9.10
N GLY A 43 -5.28 10.01 -9.28
CA GLY A 43 -4.52 9.66 -10.47
C GLY A 43 -5.35 9.19 -11.67
N SER A 44 -6.56 8.68 -11.43
CA SER A 44 -7.44 8.17 -12.50
C SER A 44 -8.34 9.24 -13.14
N ALA A 45 -8.41 10.46 -12.58
CA ALA A 45 -9.25 11.54 -13.11
C ALA A 45 -8.55 12.44 -14.16
N GLY A 46 -7.26 12.21 -14.46
CA GLY A 46 -6.42 13.28 -15.01
C GLY A 46 -5.74 13.10 -16.36
N ARG A 47 -5.91 11.98 -17.09
CA ARG A 47 -5.27 11.82 -18.41
C ARG A 47 -6.17 11.12 -19.43
N SER A 48 -7.05 11.90 -20.05
CA SER A 48 -7.50 11.64 -21.42
C SER A 48 -6.52 12.30 -22.39
N PRO A 49 -5.71 11.55 -23.16
CA PRO A 49 -5.11 12.07 -24.38
C PRO A 49 -6.04 11.74 -25.57
N GLY A 50 -6.54 12.77 -26.24
CA GLY A 50 -7.28 12.64 -27.49
C GLY A 50 -8.72 13.15 -27.35
N ARG A 51 -9.21 14.02 -28.23
CA ARG A 51 -9.01 14.03 -29.68
C ARG A 51 -9.14 15.44 -30.25
#